data_AF-A0A7R9QRZ2-F1
#
_entry.id   AF-A0A7R9QRZ2-F1
#
_cell.length_a   1.000
_cell.length_b   1.000
_cell.length_c   1.000
_cell.angle_alpha   90.00
_cell.angle_beta   90.00
_cell.angle_gamma   90.00
#
_symmetry.space_group_name_H-M   'P 1'
#
loop_
_entity.id
_entity.type
_entity.pdbx_description
1 polymer ?
#
loop_
_entity_poly.entity_id
_entity_poly.type
_entity_poly.pdbx_seq_one_letter_code
_entity_poly.pdbx_strand_id
1 'polypeptide(L)'
;MAVQKGKALTKGQKQIVEENKSTLRFYTIMSTAAMIIYFATMSLVFSDLFTFKYWLIIVFSGSVYFGSLAVMQYMAKAVYSSTGALVDGGIDLNMENGFAEHLKDLIILTTGVQTLSLVSNYIWILWLF
;
A
#
# COMPACT_ATOMS: atom_id res chain seq x y z
N MET A 1 -15.68 -20.65 35.10
CA MET A 1 -14.54 -21.01 34.23
C MET A 1 -14.30 -19.85 33.28
N ALA A 2 -13.26 -19.05 33.49
CA ALA A 2 -12.91 -17.96 32.59
C ALA A 2 -12.14 -18.55 31.41
N VAL A 3 -12.72 -18.49 30.22
CA VAL A 3 -12.06 -18.86 28.97
C VAL A 3 -10.90 -17.88 28.76
N GLN A 4 -9.67 -18.36 28.95
CA GLN A 4 -8.48 -17.60 28.60
C GLN A 4 -8.55 -17.32 27.09
N LYS A 5 -8.68 -16.04 26.73
CA LYS A 5 -8.47 -15.55 25.36
C LYS A 5 -7.15 -16.14 24.86
N GLY A 6 -7.23 -17.02 23.87
CA GLY A 6 -6.08 -17.68 23.28
C GLY A 6 -5.04 -16.63 22.90
N LYS A 7 -3.82 -16.79 23.41
CA LYS A 7 -2.65 -16.08 22.87
C LYS A 7 -2.66 -16.34 21.37
N ALA A 8 -2.80 -15.29 20.56
CA ALA A 8 -2.61 -15.39 19.12
C ALA A 8 -1.30 -16.15 18.88
N LEU A 9 -1.38 -17.24 18.12
CA LEU A 9 -0.23 -18.07 17.75
C LEU A 9 0.88 -17.14 17.28
N THR A 10 1.98 -17.07 18.03
CA THR A 10 3.13 -16.24 17.69
C THR A 10 3.76 -16.81 16.41
N LYS A 11 3.40 -16.25 15.25
CA LYS A 11 4.15 -16.47 14.01
C LYS A 11 5.63 -16.24 14.29
N GLY A 12 6.49 -17.10 13.73
CA GLY A 12 7.94 -16.94 13.93
C GLY A 12 8.42 -15.61 13.34
N GLN A 13 9.29 -14.87 14.04
CA GLN A 13 9.77 -13.57 13.56
C GLN A 13 10.37 -13.62 12.15
N LYS A 14 11.03 -14.72 11.77
CA LYS A 14 11.53 -14.93 10.40
C LYS A 14 10.41 -14.97 9.36
N GLN A 15 9.29 -15.60 9.69
CA GLN A 15 8.12 -15.67 8.82
C GLN A 15 7.48 -14.28 8.67
N ILE A 16 7.38 -13.51 9.76
CA ILE A 16 6.87 -12.13 9.73
C ILE A 16 7.70 -11.26 8.77
N VAL A 17 9.03 -11.36 8.81
CA VAL A 17 9.91 -10.59 7.91
C VAL A 17 9.66 -10.95 6.44
N GLU A 18 9.57 -12.24 6.11
CA GLU A 18 9.36 -12.68 4.73
C GLU A 18 7.96 -12.29 4.23
N GLU A 19 6.93 -12.47 5.06
CA GLU A 19 5.56 -12.07 4.75
C GLU A 19 5.45 -10.55 4.56
N ASN A 20 6.05 -9.76 5.45
CA ASN A 20 6.07 -8.30 5.34
C ASN A 20 6.74 -7.83 4.04
N LYS A 21 7.87 -8.47 3.67
CA LYS A 21 8.57 -8.16 2.42
C LYS A 21 7.73 -8.50 1.20
N SER A 22 7.06 -9.65 1.21
CA SER A 22 6.14 -10.04 0.14
C SER A 22 4.97 -9.07 0.01
N THR A 23 4.34 -8.72 1.13
CA THR A 23 3.24 -7.73 1.19
C THR A 23 3.68 -6.38 0.62
N LEU A 24 4.80 -5.81 1.10
CA LEU A 24 5.32 -4.55 0.60
C LEU A 24 5.59 -4.59 -0.90
N ARG A 25 6.20 -5.69 -1.40
CA ARG A 25 6.48 -5.85 -2.82
C ARG A 25 5.19 -5.88 -3.64
N PHE A 26 4.17 -6.61 -3.19
CA PHE A 26 2.88 -6.70 -3.86
C PHE A 26 2.22 -5.32 -4.01
N TYR A 27 2.09 -4.57 -2.91
CA TYR A 27 1.47 -3.24 -2.93
C TYR A 27 2.31 -2.19 -3.68
N THR A 28 3.63 -2.32 -3.66
CA THR A 28 4.53 -1.45 -4.45
C THR A 28 4.33 -1.69 -5.94
N ILE A 29 4.30 -2.96 -6.38
CA ILE A 29 4.09 -3.30 -7.79
C ILE A 29 2.70 -2.84 -8.24
N MET A 30 1.66 -3.09 -7.44
CA MET A 30 0.29 -2.69 -7.74
C MET A 30 0.15 -1.17 -7.94
N SER A 31 0.61 -0.38 -6.97
CA SER A 31 0.54 1.09 -7.03
C SER A 31 1.38 1.66 -8.17
N THR A 32 2.60 1.13 -8.37
CA THR A 32 3.48 1.56 -9.47
C THR A 32 2.87 1.24 -10.83
N ALA A 33 2.30 0.04 -11.00
CA ALA A 33 1.65 -0.36 -12.24
C ALA A 33 0.45 0.53 -12.56
N ALA A 34 -0.40 0.82 -11.57
CA ALA A 34 -1.53 1.73 -11.75
C ALA A 34 -1.10 3.13 -12.17
N MET A 35 -0.05 3.66 -11.54
CA MET A 35 0.48 4.97 -11.86
C MET A 35 1.07 5.04 -13.27
N ILE A 36 1.81 4.01 -13.69
CA ILE A 36 2.38 3.91 -15.04
C ILE A 36 1.26 3.80 -16.09
N ILE A 37 0.27 2.92 -15.87
CA ILE A 37 -0.86 2.74 -16.78
C ILE A 37 -1.64 4.04 -16.92
N TYR A 38 -1.92 4.73 -15.81
CA TYR A 38 -2.65 5.99 -15.82
C TYR A 38 -1.88 7.07 -16.59
N PHE A 39 -0.59 7.23 -16.29
CA PHE A 39 0.27 8.20 -16.94
C PHE A 39 0.44 7.92 -18.44
N ALA A 40 0.70 6.66 -18.81
CA ALA A 40 0.86 6.25 -20.20
C ALA A 40 -0.45 6.46 -20.99
N THR A 41 -1.60 6.10 -20.41
CA THR A 41 -2.89 6.29 -21.08
C THR A 41 -3.19 7.77 -21.29
N MET A 42 -2.99 8.60 -20.26
CA MET A 42 -3.26 10.03 -20.38
C MET A 42 -2.29 10.74 -21.33
N SER A 43 -1.01 10.35 -21.34
CA SER A 43 -0.02 10.96 -22.23
C SER A 43 -0.13 10.51 -23.69
N LEU A 44 -0.46 9.24 -23.95
CA LEU A 44 -0.47 8.68 -25.32
C LEU A 44 -1.84 8.76 -26.01
N VAL A 45 -2.94 8.62 -25.26
CA VAL A 45 -4.30 8.57 -25.82
C VAL A 45 -5.03 9.91 -25.68
N PHE A 46 -4.79 10.61 -24.57
CA PHE A 46 -5.50 11.84 -24.22
C PHE A 46 -4.56 13.06 -24.15
N SER A 47 -3.51 13.08 -24.98
CA SER A 47 -2.48 14.14 -25.00
C SER A 47 -3.07 15.54 -25.12
N ASP A 48 -4.14 15.69 -25.91
CA ASP A 48 -4.78 16.98 -26.17
C ASP A 48 -5.67 17.46 -25.01
N LEU A 49 -6.09 16.54 -24.14
CA LEU A 49 -6.89 16.81 -22.94
C LEU A 49 -6.01 16.96 -21.68
N PHE A 50 -4.68 16.85 -21.83
CA PHE A 50 -3.70 16.83 -20.74
C PHE A 50 -3.61 18.18 -20.02
N THR A 51 -4.56 18.42 -19.13
CA THR A 51 -4.78 19.66 -18.37
C THR A 51 -4.08 19.61 -17.01
N PHE A 52 -3.87 20.77 -16.37
CA PHE A 52 -3.34 20.91 -15.00
C PHE A 52 -4.00 19.97 -13.96
N LYS A 53 -5.30 19.69 -14.09
CA LYS A 53 -6.03 18.75 -13.22
C LYS A 53 -5.39 17.35 -13.15
N TYR A 54 -4.84 16.85 -14.27
CA TYR A 54 -4.23 15.52 -14.32
C TYR A 54 -2.92 15.46 -13.55
N TRP A 55 -2.13 16.55 -13.59
CA TRP A 55 -0.94 16.68 -12.75
C TRP A 55 -1.28 16.65 -11.27
N LEU A 56 -2.33 17.36 -10.86
CA LEU A 56 -2.80 17.33 -9.47
C LEU A 56 -3.19 15.91 -9.05
N ILE A 57 -3.92 15.19 -9.90
CA ILE A 57 -4.31 13.80 -9.62
C ILE A 57 -3.09 12.88 -9.50
N ILE A 58 -2.13 12.99 -10.41
CA ILE A 58 -0.90 12.17 -10.39
C ILE A 58 -0.09 12.45 -9.12
N VAL A 59 0.09 13.72 -8.77
CA VAL A 59 0.82 14.11 -7.55
C VAL A 59 0.09 13.64 -6.30
N PHE A 60 -1.23 13.75 -6.28
CA PHE A 60 -2.07 13.29 -5.20
C PHE A 60 -1.98 11.77 -5.01
N SER A 61 -2.24 10.98 -6.06
CA SER A 61 -2.09 9.52 -6.03
C SER A 61 -0.68 9.10 -5.64
N GLY A 62 0.33 9.74 -6.22
CA GLY A 62 1.73 9.50 -5.88
C GLY A 62 2.03 9.74 -4.41
N SER A 63 1.50 10.81 -3.83
CA SER A 63 1.66 11.14 -2.42
C SER A 63 0.98 10.11 -1.51
N VAL A 64 -0.23 9.66 -1.87
CA VAL A 64 -0.94 8.61 -1.13
C VAL A 64 -0.18 7.28 -1.18
N TYR A 65 0.26 6.85 -2.37
CA TYR A 65 1.03 5.62 -2.51
C TYR A 65 2.36 5.68 -1.75
N PHE A 66 3.11 6.76 -1.94
CA PHE A 66 4.39 6.95 -1.26
C PHE A 66 4.21 6.98 0.26
N GLY A 67 3.23 7.75 0.75
CA GLY A 67 2.93 7.85 2.18
C GLY A 67 2.56 6.49 2.78
N SER A 68 1.61 5.77 2.17
CA SER A 68 1.18 4.46 2.67
C SER A 68 2.30 3.42 2.65
N LEU A 69 3.08 3.37 1.56
CA LEU A 69 4.22 2.46 1.46
C LEU A 69 5.33 2.82 2.44
N ALA A 70 5.65 4.11 2.63
CA ALA A 70 6.66 4.56 3.57
C ALA A 70 6.30 4.18 5.01
N VAL A 71 5.04 4.36 5.40
CA VAL A 71 4.57 3.98 6.73
C VAL A 71 4.60 2.46 6.91
N MET A 72 4.15 1.67 5.92
CA MET A 72 4.25 0.21 5.99
C MET A 72 5.71 -0.28 6.04
N GLN A 73 6.63 0.35 5.31
CA GLN A 73 8.05 0.02 5.35
C GLN A 73 8.65 0.31 6.73
N TYR A 74 8.26 1.43 7.35
CA TYR A 74 8.68 1.76 8.70
C TYR A 74 8.17 0.74 9.72
N MET A 75 6.91 0.33 9.61
CA MET A 75 6.31 -0.69 10.48
C MET A 75 6.96 -2.07 10.32
N ALA A 76 7.33 -2.45 9.10
CA ALA A 76 7.94 -3.74 8.77
C ALA A 76 9.45 -3.82 9.05
N LYS A 77 10.07 -2.76 9.58
CA LYS A 77 11.52 -2.69 9.74
C LYS A 77 12.01 -3.69 10.80
N ALA A 78 12.71 -4.73 10.36
CA ALA A 78 13.34 -5.71 11.23
C ALA A 78 14.60 -5.17 11.92
N VAL A 79 14.80 -5.57 13.17
CA VAL A 79 15.99 -5.27 13.98
C VAL A 79 16.83 -6.52 14.11
N TYR A 80 18.10 -6.41 13.75
CA TYR A 80 19.09 -7.48 13.84
C TYR A 80 20.14 -7.14 14.90
N SER A 81 20.63 -8.17 15.60
CA SER A 81 21.73 -8.08 16.56
C SER A 81 23.06 -7.81 15.84
N SER A 82 24.07 -7.34 16.60
CA SER A 82 25.46 -7.23 16.13
C SER A 82 26.06 -8.55 15.64
N THR A 83 25.48 -9.69 16.05
CA THR A 83 25.85 -11.04 15.59
C THR A 83 25.08 -11.52 14.35
N GLY A 84 24.18 -10.69 13.79
CA GLY A 84 23.34 -11.05 12.64
C GLY A 84 22.09 -11.87 12.98
N ALA A 85 21.84 -12.16 14.25
CA ALA A 85 20.61 -12.82 14.70
C ALA A 85 19.42 -11.85 14.62
N LEU A 86 18.26 -12.32 14.16
CA LEU A 86 17.02 -11.55 14.15
C LEU A 86 16.54 -11.33 15.59
N VAL A 87 16.42 -10.07 16.01
CA VAL A 87 15.98 -9.66 17.35
C VAL A 87 14.50 -9.29 17.32
N ASP A 88 14.08 -8.56 16.28
CA ASP A 88 12.70 -8.19 16.04
C ASP A 88 12.38 -8.25 14.54
N GLY A 89 11.26 -8.88 14.18
CA GLY A 89 10.78 -8.95 12.80
C GLY A 89 10.06 -7.67 12.34
N GLY A 90 9.84 -6.72 13.25
CA GLY A 90 8.96 -5.57 13.03
C GLY A 90 7.50 -5.94 13.25
N ILE A 91 6.61 -4.98 13.01
CA ILE A 91 5.16 -5.18 13.12
C ILE A 91 4.70 -6.05 11.95
N ASP A 92 3.93 -7.11 12.24
CA ASP A 92 3.28 -7.91 11.19
C ASP A 92 2.27 -7.05 10.44
N LEU A 93 2.56 -6.74 9.17
CA LEU A 93 1.67 -5.97 8.31
C LEU A 93 0.38 -6.73 8.01
N ASN A 94 0.37 -8.07 8.13
CA ASN A 94 -0.76 -8.95 7.87
C ASN A 94 -1.55 -9.31 9.14
N MET A 95 -1.32 -8.60 10.25
CA MET A 95 -2.11 -8.75 11.46
C MET A 95 -3.54 -8.23 11.24
N GLU A 96 -4.55 -9.06 11.57
CA GLU A 96 -5.97 -8.69 11.48
C GLU A 96 -6.29 -7.49 12.41
N ASN A 97 -7.05 -6.52 11.90
CA ASN A 97 -7.36 -5.24 12.55
C ASN A 97 -6.12 -4.40 12.90
N GLY A 98 -5.01 -4.60 12.17
CA GLY A 98 -3.80 -3.80 12.31
C GLY A 98 -3.89 -2.49 11.54
N PHE A 99 -3.17 -1.45 11.98
CA PHE A 99 -3.10 -0.17 11.26
C PHE A 99 -2.63 -0.33 9.79
N ALA A 100 -1.80 -1.34 9.51
CA ALA A 100 -1.34 -1.65 8.16
C ALA A 100 -2.46 -2.11 7.22
N GLU A 101 -3.56 -2.66 7.74
CA GLU A 101 -4.74 -3.03 6.95
C GLU A 101 -5.37 -1.80 6.30
N HIS A 102 -5.58 -0.73 7.08
CA HIS A 102 -6.09 0.53 6.55
C HIS A 102 -5.16 1.16 5.49
N LEU A 103 -3.84 0.99 5.63
CA LEU A 103 -2.88 1.47 4.61
C LEU A 103 -2.99 0.66 3.31
N LYS A 104 -3.22 -0.64 3.40
CA LYS A 104 -3.45 -1.51 2.23
C LYS A 104 -4.76 -1.13 1.54
N ASP A 105 -5.83 -0.97 2.30
CA ASP A 105 -7.14 -0.57 1.78
C ASP A 105 -7.06 0.78 1.08
N LEU A 106 -6.32 1.74 1.65
CA LEU A 106 -6.10 3.05 1.04
C LEU A 106 -5.35 2.93 -0.31
N ILE A 107 -4.35 2.05 -0.41
CA ILE A 107 -3.66 1.79 -1.69
C ILE A 107 -4.63 1.13 -2.68
N ILE A 108 -5.39 0.12 -2.27
CA ILE A 108 -6.35 -0.59 -3.14
C ILE A 108 -7.40 0.39 -3.67
N LEU A 109 -8.00 1.18 -2.78
CA LEU A 109 -8.99 2.20 -3.14
C LEU A 109 -8.41 3.19 -4.15
N THR A 110 -7.24 3.75 -3.86
CA THR A 110 -6.60 4.74 -4.75
C THR A 110 -6.26 4.12 -6.11
N THR A 111 -5.78 2.88 -6.13
CA THR A 111 -5.48 2.12 -7.36
C THR A 111 -6.73 1.83 -8.18
N GLY A 112 -7.81 1.39 -7.55
CA GLY A 112 -9.11 1.16 -8.18
C GLY A 112 -9.70 2.44 -8.76
N VAL A 113 -9.71 3.52 -7.97
CA VAL A 113 -10.20 4.84 -8.42
C VAL A 113 -9.37 5.36 -9.58
N GLN A 114 -8.03 5.31 -9.48
CA GLN A 114 -7.15 5.83 -10.53
C GLN A 114 -7.34 5.07 -11.86
N THR A 115 -7.36 3.74 -11.82
CA THR A 115 -7.53 2.91 -13.03
C THR A 115 -8.92 3.06 -13.63
N LEU A 116 -9.98 3.04 -12.83
CA LEU A 116 -11.35 3.23 -13.31
C LEU A 116 -11.59 4.66 -13.81
N SER A 117 -10.90 5.65 -13.26
CA SER A 117 -11.06 7.05 -13.69
C SER A 117 -10.63 7.30 -15.14
N LEU A 118 -9.88 6.38 -15.75
CA LEU A 118 -9.59 6.39 -17.19
C LEU A 118 -10.86 6.27 -18.04
N VAL A 119 -11.91 5.63 -17.51
CA VAL A 119 -13.22 5.52 -18.18
C VAL A 119 -14.07 6.75 -17.88
N SER A 120 -14.09 7.20 -16.62
CA SER A 120 -14.89 8.35 -16.19
C SER A 120 -14.27 9.11 -15.03
N ASN A 121 -14.06 10.42 -15.22
CA ASN A 121 -13.51 11.32 -14.19
C ASN A 121 -14.38 11.42 -12.93
N TYR A 122 -15.68 11.10 -12.98
CA TYR A 122 -16.58 11.16 -11.83
C TYR A 122 -16.25 10.11 -10.76
N ILE A 123 -15.50 9.06 -11.12
CA ILE A 123 -15.13 7.98 -10.21
C ILE A 123 -14.20 8.46 -9.07
N TRP A 124 -13.51 9.59 -9.25
CA TRP A 124 -12.75 10.24 -8.18
C TRP A 124 -13.60 10.60 -6.95
N ILE A 125 -14.92 10.75 -7.11
CA ILE A 125 -15.84 10.97 -6.00
C ILE A 125 -15.86 9.78 -5.04
N LEU A 126 -15.64 8.54 -5.51
CA LEU A 126 -15.57 7.35 -4.65
C LEU A 126 -14.41 7.40 -3.66
N TRP A 127 -13.37 8.19 -3.94
CA TRP A 127 -12.25 8.33 -3.00
C TRP A 127 -12.64 9.14 -1.76
N LEU A 128 -13.71 9.95 -1.83
CA LEU A 128 -14.18 10.77 -0.70
C LEU A 128 -15.09 10.01 0.27
N PHE A 129 -15.46 8.77 -0.06
CA PHE A 129 -16.34 7.90 0.74
C PHE A 129 -15.54 6.76 1.34
#